data_AF-A0A957KLP7-F1
#
_entry.id   AF-A0A957KLP7-F1
#
_cell.length_a   1.000
_cell.length_b   1.000
_cell.length_c   1.000
_cell.angle_alpha   90.00
_cell.angle_beta   90.00
_cell.angle_gamma   90.00
#
_symmetry.space_group_name_H-M   'P 1'
#
loop_
_entity.id
_entity.type
_entity.pdbx_description
1 polymer ?
#
loop_
_entity_poly.entity_id
_entity_poly.type
_entity_poly.pdbx_seq_one_letter_code
_entity_poly.pdbx_strand_id
1 'polypeptide(L)'
;DVTVRKPEQGTAPKLFYIEGNDVVMHPTATERTPDSFMWADVIPLHAGKAGGNGHHAAPPATKARNLNMSAKLADTAIKSPQTQGQPWQGPIQLGSKMADHMVQVGYNAQHKVPWHWPVPAYLVTKGIAAGLFLLFGLGLLLDKVSWAGWLPAVTAIASVVFVGLTTGLLVLDLEKPERFIYILLRPQWRSWLARGAVVLISFSTVAGVWALLELLIALGVMGDGAMSTLRPIFLYAGAPVAIMVAVYTAFLFAQAEGRDLWQSPLLPIHLIVQALMAGAAALLIILLFVPDEAMSSYAVTALVIGLIVDLFVTFLGEFGMPHASEVAARAAHDISHGHYRNHFWFGSFGIGHLLPLALLLLGTLLSGAMAPLAAVAGLLTIAGLYLYEYAFVMAPQEIQNS
;
A
#
# COMPACT_ATOMS: atom_id res chain seq x y z
N ASP A 1 37.98 12.84 8.32
CA ASP A 1 37.30 11.54 8.10
C ASP A 1 36.45 11.55 6.84
N VAL A 2 36.27 10.39 6.22
CA VAL A 2 35.39 10.21 5.05
C VAL A 2 34.05 9.65 5.51
N THR A 3 32.97 10.31 5.14
CA THR A 3 31.59 9.97 5.51
C THR A 3 30.75 9.65 4.27
N VAL A 4 29.69 8.87 4.45
CA VAL A 4 28.74 8.48 3.40
C VAL A 4 27.32 8.62 3.95
N ARG A 5 26.34 8.89 3.09
CA ARG A 5 24.92 8.93 3.49
C ARG A 5 24.33 7.53 3.49
N LYS A 6 23.47 7.23 4.47
CA LYS A 6 22.74 5.95 4.63
C LYS A 6 23.61 4.67 4.54
N PRO A 7 24.77 4.55 5.24
CA PRO A 7 25.58 3.33 5.24
C PRO A 7 24.84 2.07 5.71
N GLU A 8 23.79 2.20 6.52
CA GLU A 8 22.94 1.12 7.02
C GLU A 8 22.18 0.39 5.91
N GLN A 9 21.95 1.05 4.76
CA GLN A 9 21.32 0.45 3.59
C GLN A 9 22.21 -0.58 2.88
N GLY A 10 23.49 -0.69 3.25
CA GLY A 10 24.41 -1.67 2.66
C GLY A 10 24.61 -1.50 1.15
N THR A 11 24.31 -0.33 0.60
CA THR A 11 24.50 -0.04 -0.83
C THR A 11 25.98 0.25 -1.11
N ALA A 12 26.40 0.13 -2.37
CA ALA A 12 27.73 0.56 -2.79
C ALA A 12 27.72 2.09 -2.99
N PRO A 13 28.27 2.90 -2.07
CA PRO A 13 28.17 4.35 -2.15
C PRO A 13 29.01 4.84 -3.33
N LYS A 14 28.39 5.65 -4.19
CA LYS A 14 29.07 6.32 -5.32
C LYS A 14 29.64 7.69 -4.96
N LEU A 15 29.24 8.23 -3.81
CA LEU A 15 29.61 9.55 -3.34
C LEU A 15 30.15 9.47 -1.91
N PHE A 16 31.30 10.09 -1.71
CA PHE A 16 32.01 10.15 -0.44
C PHE A 16 32.22 11.61 -0.07
N TYR A 17 31.94 11.94 1.18
CA TYR A 17 32.07 13.29 1.73
C TYR A 17 33.32 13.34 2.59
N ILE A 18 34.16 14.36 2.38
CA ILE A 18 35.31 14.63 3.25
C ILE A 18 34.80 15.56 4.35
N GLU A 19 34.87 15.12 5.60
CA GLU A 19 34.42 15.89 6.77
C GLU A 19 32.95 16.33 6.65
N GLY A 20 32.09 15.47 6.07
CA GLY A 20 30.66 15.73 5.95
C GLY A 20 30.03 16.01 7.31
N ASN A 21 29.42 17.19 7.46
CA ASN A 21 28.73 17.58 8.68
C ASN A 21 27.48 16.72 8.88
N ASP A 22 27.29 16.21 10.10
CA ASP A 22 26.23 15.28 10.45
C ASP A 22 24.81 15.80 10.10
N VAL A 23 24.56 17.09 10.30
CA VAL A 23 23.29 17.76 9.97
C VAL A 23 22.99 17.73 8.46
N VAL A 24 24.02 17.67 7.62
CA VAL A 24 23.90 17.53 6.17
C VAL A 24 23.82 16.06 5.77
N MET A 25 24.32 15.14 6.59
CA MET A 25 24.35 13.71 6.26
C MET A 25 23.05 12.99 6.63
N HIS A 26 22.27 13.57 7.54
CA HIS A 26 21.03 13.01 8.07
C HIS A 26 19.81 13.81 7.59
N PRO A 27 18.98 13.25 6.69
CA PRO A 27 17.77 13.93 6.21
C PRO A 27 16.75 14.24 7.31
N THR A 28 16.81 13.51 8.42
CA THR A 28 15.92 13.73 9.57
C THR A 28 16.38 14.85 10.51
N ALA A 29 17.60 15.39 10.32
CA ALA A 29 18.15 16.46 11.15
C ALA A 29 17.52 17.83 10.87
N THR A 30 16.77 17.98 9.78
CA THR A 30 16.06 19.22 9.44
C THR A 30 14.61 18.93 9.06
N GLU A 31 13.73 19.90 9.28
CA GLU A 31 12.33 19.78 8.86
C GLU A 31 12.19 19.79 7.33
N ARG A 32 11.26 18.99 6.80
CA ARG A 32 11.00 18.95 5.35
C ARG A 32 10.43 20.26 4.81
N THR A 33 9.53 20.85 5.58
CA THR A 33 8.81 22.07 5.25
C THR A 33 8.85 23.02 6.43
N PRO A 34 9.97 23.75 6.60
CA PRO A 34 9.99 24.87 7.54
C PRO A 34 9.03 25.98 7.07
N ASP A 35 8.73 26.95 7.94
CA ASP A 35 7.92 28.12 7.55
C ASP A 35 8.57 28.97 6.44
N SER A 36 9.91 29.01 6.43
CA SER A 36 10.71 29.62 5.37
C SER A 36 12.10 28.98 5.33
N PHE A 37 12.70 28.90 4.14
CA PHE A 37 14.14 28.70 4.06
C PHE A 37 14.85 30.04 4.29
N MET A 38 16.14 29.99 4.65
CA MET A 38 16.90 31.22 4.86
C MET A 38 16.99 32.09 3.60
N TRP A 39 17.03 31.45 2.42
CA TRP A 39 17.25 32.12 1.14
C TRP A 39 16.22 31.74 0.06
N ALA A 40 15.12 31.07 0.43
CA ALA A 40 14.11 30.61 -0.52
C ALA A 40 12.72 30.44 0.12
N ASP A 41 11.69 30.51 -0.70
CA ASP A 41 10.32 30.19 -0.30
C ASP A 41 10.10 28.67 -0.26
N VAL A 42 9.16 28.26 0.60
CA VAL A 42 8.80 26.85 0.81
C VAL A 42 7.56 26.52 -0.03
N ILE A 43 7.69 25.54 -0.91
CA ILE A 43 6.61 25.03 -1.75
C ILE A 43 5.74 24.09 -0.90
N PRO A 44 4.40 24.27 -0.89
CA PRO A 44 3.49 23.34 -0.20
C PRO A 44 3.62 21.91 -0.73
N LEU A 45 3.66 20.92 0.17
CA LEU A 45 3.75 19.49 -0.19
C LEU A 45 2.53 19.00 -0.96
N HIS A 46 1.35 19.54 -0.63
CA HIS A 46 0.04 19.19 -1.20
C HIS A 46 -0.63 20.43 -1.81
N ALA A 47 -0.03 21.00 -2.87
CA ALA A 47 -0.73 22.02 -3.64
C ALA A 47 -1.85 21.35 -4.47
N GLY A 48 -3.12 21.63 -4.15
CA GLY A 48 -4.28 21.11 -4.87
C GLY A 48 -4.21 21.40 -6.37
N LYS A 49 -4.87 20.56 -7.18
CA LYS A 49 -5.03 20.72 -8.64
C LYS A 49 -5.92 21.94 -9.02
N ALA A 50 -5.78 23.08 -8.34
CA ALA A 50 -6.39 24.33 -8.76
C ALA A 50 -5.43 25.04 -9.73
N GLY A 51 -5.88 25.22 -10.97
CA GLY A 51 -5.13 25.86 -12.02
C GLY A 51 -4.66 27.28 -11.65
N GLY A 52 -3.45 27.60 -12.07
CA GLY A 52 -2.87 28.92 -11.97
C GLY A 52 -1.50 28.91 -12.62
N ASN A 53 -1.43 29.40 -13.85
CA ASN A 53 -0.19 29.67 -14.56
C ASN A 53 0.75 30.50 -13.66
N GLY A 54 1.81 29.87 -13.15
CA GLY A 54 2.95 30.56 -12.55
C GLY A 54 3.83 31.19 -13.62
N HIS A 55 3.25 32.05 -14.46
CA HIS A 55 4.02 33.01 -15.24
C HIS A 55 4.35 34.21 -14.34
N HIS A 56 5.44 34.12 -13.59
CA HIS A 56 6.23 35.31 -13.28
C HIS A 56 7.60 35.15 -13.93
N ALA A 57 7.90 36.15 -14.76
CA ALA A 57 8.93 36.18 -15.77
C ALA A 57 10.35 36.12 -15.18
N ALA A 58 11.23 35.39 -15.86
CA ALA A 58 12.67 35.38 -15.65
C ALA A 58 13.34 36.66 -16.19
N PRO A 59 14.53 37.02 -15.67
CA PRO A 59 15.58 37.66 -16.48
C PRO A 59 16.72 36.67 -16.85
N PRO A 60 17.58 37.02 -17.82
CA PRO A 60 18.23 36.06 -18.72
C PRO A 60 19.62 35.56 -18.26
N ALA A 61 20.05 34.52 -18.98
CA ALA A 61 21.20 33.64 -18.75
C ALA A 61 22.59 34.27 -18.72
N THR A 62 23.48 33.68 -17.93
CA THR A 62 24.94 33.71 -18.16
C THR A 62 25.55 32.30 -18.10
N LYS A 63 25.94 31.82 -19.29
CA LYS A 63 26.94 30.81 -19.69
C LYS A 63 27.16 29.60 -18.75
N ALA A 64 26.57 28.47 -19.16
CA ALA A 64 27.00 27.14 -18.77
C ALA A 64 28.43 26.85 -19.26
N ARG A 65 29.31 26.43 -18.34
CA ARG A 65 30.63 25.89 -18.64
C ARG A 65 30.50 24.37 -18.76
N ASN A 66 30.71 23.84 -19.97
CA ASN A 66 30.80 22.40 -20.21
C ASN A 66 31.93 21.79 -19.39
N LEU A 67 31.64 20.73 -18.65
CA LEU A 67 32.62 19.77 -18.15
C LEU A 67 32.18 18.38 -18.57
N ASN A 68 32.85 17.88 -19.61
CA ASN A 68 32.86 16.46 -19.97
C ASN A 68 33.56 15.68 -18.86
N MET A 69 32.94 14.62 -18.35
CA MET A 69 33.66 13.51 -17.72
C MET A 69 33.05 12.18 -18.14
N SER A 70 33.85 11.38 -18.84
CA SER A 70 33.53 9.99 -19.17
C SER A 70 33.57 9.13 -17.92
N ALA A 71 32.49 8.41 -17.62
CA ALA A 71 32.46 7.40 -16.58
C ALA A 71 32.97 6.07 -17.15
N LYS A 72 34.11 5.57 -16.63
CA LYS A 72 34.42 4.13 -16.63
C LYS A 72 33.95 3.56 -15.30
N LEU A 73 33.04 2.58 -15.36
CA LEU A 73 32.65 1.77 -14.21
C LEU A 73 33.85 0.92 -13.76
N ALA A 74 34.13 0.94 -12.45
CA ALA A 74 34.97 -0.04 -11.79
C ALA A 74 34.15 -0.75 -10.73
N ASP A 75 34.14 -2.08 -10.79
CA ASP A 75 33.60 -2.99 -9.79
C ASP A 75 34.14 -2.62 -8.41
N THR A 76 33.25 -2.27 -7.47
CA THR A 76 33.61 -2.11 -6.07
C THR A 76 32.73 -3.05 -5.25
N ALA A 77 33.37 -3.96 -4.52
CA ALA A 77 32.71 -4.93 -3.65
C ALA A 77 31.89 -4.20 -2.57
N ILE A 78 30.66 -4.68 -2.36
CA ILE A 78 29.70 -4.18 -1.37
C ILE A 78 30.31 -4.34 0.02
N LYS A 79 30.47 -3.23 0.75
CA LYS A 79 30.90 -3.27 2.16
C LYS A 79 29.75 -3.74 3.04
N SER A 80 30.08 -4.46 4.11
CA SER A 80 29.12 -4.87 5.14
C SER A 80 28.44 -3.63 5.74
N PRO A 81 27.11 -3.63 5.94
CA PRO A 81 26.38 -2.53 6.57
C PRO A 81 27.01 -2.16 7.91
N GLN A 82 27.19 -0.86 8.17
CA GLN A 82 27.61 -0.35 9.46
C GLN A 82 26.46 0.44 10.08
N THR A 83 26.27 0.32 11.40
CA THR A 83 25.24 1.03 12.14
C THR A 83 25.51 2.54 12.10
N GLN A 84 24.63 3.32 11.47
CA GLN A 84 24.70 4.78 11.55
C GLN A 84 24.21 5.23 12.94
N GLY A 85 24.94 6.17 13.57
CA GLY A 85 24.53 6.77 14.85
C GLY A 85 23.30 7.66 14.70
N GLN A 86 22.65 8.00 15.81
CA GLN A 86 21.59 9.02 15.79
C GLN A 86 22.18 10.38 15.40
N PRO A 87 21.48 11.18 14.58
CA PRO A 87 21.96 12.48 14.15
C PRO A 87 22.25 13.38 15.34
N TRP A 88 23.34 14.11 15.26
CA TRP A 88 23.68 15.21 16.15
C TRP A 88 22.62 16.31 15.99
N GLN A 89 21.73 16.43 16.98
CA GLN A 89 20.60 17.39 17.00
C GLN A 89 21.00 18.83 17.38
N GLY A 90 22.16 19.29 16.92
CA GLY A 90 22.69 20.63 17.18
C GLY A 90 23.55 20.78 18.45
N PRO A 91 24.19 21.97 18.63
CA PRO A 91 25.23 22.20 19.63
C PRO A 91 24.77 22.30 21.10
N ILE A 92 23.48 22.57 21.35
CA ILE A 92 22.90 22.66 22.70
C ILE A 92 21.81 21.62 22.82
N GLN A 93 22.10 20.55 23.57
CA GLN A 93 21.15 19.49 23.89
C GLN A 93 20.90 19.50 25.40
N LEU A 94 19.65 19.68 25.81
CA LEU A 94 19.22 19.56 27.21
C LEU A 94 18.37 18.30 27.33
N GLY A 95 19.04 17.16 27.54
CA GLY A 95 18.40 15.84 27.51
C GLY A 95 17.98 15.47 26.09
N SER A 96 16.69 15.22 25.87
CA SER A 96 16.10 14.89 24.56
C SER A 96 15.49 16.08 23.80
N LYS A 97 15.65 17.30 24.30
CA LYS A 97 15.07 18.52 23.69
C LYS A 97 16.18 19.38 23.08
N MET A 98 15.95 19.78 21.82
CA MET A 98 16.75 20.78 21.10
C MET A 98 16.15 22.18 21.28
N ALA A 99 16.98 23.22 21.16
CA ALA A 99 16.50 24.58 20.99
C ALA A 99 16.07 24.78 19.52
N ASP A 100 14.84 25.26 19.29
CA ASP A 100 14.17 25.30 17.97
C ASP A 100 14.88 26.11 16.87
N HIS A 101 15.90 26.91 17.20
CA HIS A 101 16.50 27.91 16.28
C HIS A 101 18.00 27.72 16.03
N MET A 102 18.55 26.50 16.15
CA MET A 102 20.00 26.29 15.97
C MET A 102 20.44 25.90 14.55
N VAL A 103 19.53 25.39 13.72
CA VAL A 103 19.81 24.96 12.34
C VAL A 103 18.66 25.41 11.45
N GLN A 104 18.97 26.25 10.45
CA GLN A 104 18.01 26.65 9.42
C GLN A 104 18.48 26.17 8.05
N VAL A 105 17.58 25.56 7.29
CA VAL A 105 17.87 25.13 5.92
C VAL A 105 17.99 26.37 5.04
N GLY A 106 19.17 26.54 4.42
CA GLY A 106 19.46 27.68 3.56
C GLY A 106 18.59 27.70 2.31
N TYR A 107 18.59 26.59 1.58
CA TYR A 107 17.73 26.29 0.44
C TYR A 107 17.66 24.77 0.27
N ASN A 108 16.61 24.25 -0.36
CA ASN A 108 16.51 22.83 -0.71
C ASN A 108 15.81 22.65 -2.08
N ALA A 109 16.19 21.60 -2.81
CA ALA A 109 15.46 21.16 -4.00
C ALA A 109 14.20 20.40 -3.55
N GLN A 110 13.10 21.11 -3.33
CA GLN A 110 11.87 20.50 -2.85
C GLN A 110 11.15 19.68 -3.93
N HIS A 111 10.72 18.49 -3.55
CA HIS A 111 9.87 17.62 -4.37
C HIS A 111 8.49 17.48 -3.74
N LYS A 112 7.45 17.66 -4.57
CA LYS A 112 6.06 17.40 -4.18
C LYS A 112 5.85 15.92 -3.87
N VAL A 113 4.86 15.63 -3.04
CA VAL A 113 4.44 14.25 -2.77
C VAL A 113 3.73 13.72 -4.03
N PRO A 114 4.20 12.62 -4.65
CA PRO A 114 3.63 12.14 -5.90
C PRO A 114 2.31 11.38 -5.68
N TRP A 115 2.23 10.54 -4.65
CA TRP A 115 1.06 9.69 -4.40
C TRP A 115 0.11 10.30 -3.39
N HIS A 116 -1.18 10.19 -3.70
CA HIS A 116 -2.27 10.77 -2.93
C HIS A 116 -3.30 9.68 -2.58
N TRP A 117 -4.54 10.09 -2.28
CA TRP A 117 -5.65 9.21 -1.92
C TRP A 117 -5.97 8.05 -2.90
N PRO A 118 -5.71 8.12 -4.24
CA PRO A 118 -6.01 7.00 -5.12
C PRO A 118 -5.17 5.76 -4.82
N VAL A 119 -3.94 5.94 -4.31
CA VAL A 119 -3.02 4.85 -4.02
C VAL A 119 -3.54 3.94 -2.90
N PRO A 120 -3.82 4.44 -1.68
CA PRO A 120 -4.49 3.66 -0.65
C PRO A 120 -5.82 3.06 -1.11
N ALA A 121 -6.61 3.81 -1.90
CA ALA A 121 -7.90 3.32 -2.38
C ALA A 121 -7.74 2.08 -3.28
N TYR A 122 -6.78 2.07 -4.20
CA TYR A 122 -6.58 0.92 -5.07
C TYR A 122 -5.96 -0.28 -4.34
N LEU A 123 -5.22 -0.06 -3.24
CA LEU A 123 -4.73 -1.16 -2.38
C LEU A 123 -5.91 -1.90 -1.75
N VAL A 124 -6.91 -1.17 -1.27
CA VAL A 124 -8.12 -1.74 -0.71
C VAL A 124 -8.95 -2.42 -1.80
N THR A 125 -9.23 -1.76 -2.93
CA THR A 125 -10.08 -2.36 -3.97
C THR A 125 -9.45 -3.60 -4.60
N LYS A 126 -8.13 -3.62 -4.83
CA LYS A 126 -7.46 -4.82 -5.36
C LYS A 126 -7.44 -5.94 -4.31
N GLY A 127 -7.29 -5.58 -3.03
CA GLY A 127 -7.36 -6.50 -1.91
C GLY A 127 -8.72 -7.18 -1.81
N ILE A 128 -9.82 -6.41 -1.93
CA ILE A 128 -11.18 -6.94 -1.99
C ILE A 128 -11.34 -7.89 -3.19
N ALA A 129 -10.89 -7.46 -4.38
CA ALA A 129 -11.02 -8.27 -5.59
C ALA A 129 -10.32 -9.63 -5.48
N ALA A 130 -9.05 -9.63 -5.06
CA ALA A 130 -8.26 -10.83 -4.86
C ALA A 130 -8.79 -11.67 -3.69
N GLY A 131 -9.16 -11.02 -2.59
CA GLY A 131 -9.69 -11.66 -1.38
C GLY A 131 -10.99 -12.40 -1.62
N LEU A 132 -11.96 -11.77 -2.31
CA LEU A 132 -13.21 -12.42 -2.69
C LEU A 132 -12.96 -13.67 -3.53
N PHE A 133 -12.10 -13.58 -4.54
CA PHE A 133 -11.75 -14.72 -5.39
C PHE A 133 -11.11 -15.84 -4.56
N LEU A 134 -10.13 -15.52 -3.72
CA LEU A 134 -9.37 -16.49 -2.94
C LEU A 134 -10.22 -17.16 -1.85
N LEU A 135 -10.98 -16.40 -1.06
CA LEU A 135 -11.79 -16.98 0.00
C LEU A 135 -12.98 -17.75 -0.53
N PHE A 136 -13.64 -17.25 -1.57
CA PHE A 136 -14.73 -17.99 -2.21
C PHE A 136 -14.18 -19.31 -2.79
N GLY A 137 -13.08 -19.25 -3.53
CA GLY A 137 -12.41 -20.42 -4.08
C GLY A 137 -11.94 -21.41 -3.02
N LEU A 138 -11.37 -20.94 -1.92
CA LEU A 138 -10.94 -21.79 -0.81
C LEU A 138 -12.14 -22.43 -0.09
N GLY A 139 -13.22 -21.68 0.11
CA GLY A 139 -14.46 -22.21 0.68
C GLY A 139 -15.05 -23.34 -0.17
N LEU A 140 -14.98 -23.23 -1.50
CA LEU A 140 -15.39 -24.28 -2.43
C LEU A 140 -14.47 -25.51 -2.36
N LEU A 141 -13.15 -25.31 -2.28
CA LEU A 141 -12.17 -26.40 -2.14
C LEU A 141 -12.28 -27.16 -0.81
N LEU A 142 -12.77 -26.51 0.24
CA LEU A 142 -12.96 -27.09 1.57
C LEU A 142 -14.36 -27.67 1.78
N ASP A 143 -15.16 -27.77 0.71
CA ASP A 143 -16.57 -28.19 0.75
C ASP A 143 -17.42 -27.39 1.78
N LYS A 144 -17.04 -26.12 1.99
CA LYS A 144 -17.76 -25.18 2.88
C LYS A 144 -18.83 -24.37 2.15
N VAL A 145 -18.81 -24.40 0.82
CA VAL A 145 -19.64 -23.56 -0.05
C VAL A 145 -20.27 -24.41 -1.12
N SER A 146 -21.55 -24.16 -1.42
CA SER A 146 -22.23 -24.81 -2.52
C SER A 146 -22.02 -24.05 -3.84
N TRP A 147 -21.99 -24.78 -4.96
CA TRP A 147 -21.99 -24.19 -6.29
C TRP A 147 -23.38 -23.67 -6.73
N ALA A 148 -24.36 -23.71 -5.83
CA ALA A 148 -25.76 -23.46 -6.18
C ALA A 148 -26.16 -21.99 -6.05
N GLY A 149 -27.11 -21.59 -6.89
CA GLY A 149 -27.78 -20.30 -6.80
C GLY A 149 -26.93 -19.11 -7.26
N TRP A 150 -27.23 -17.94 -6.71
CA TRP A 150 -26.67 -16.67 -7.16
C TRP A 150 -25.33 -16.31 -6.53
N LEU A 151 -24.96 -16.97 -5.42
CA LEU A 151 -23.79 -16.59 -4.63
C LEU A 151 -22.45 -16.70 -5.40
N PRO A 152 -22.17 -17.77 -6.18
CA PRO A 152 -20.97 -17.83 -7.00
C PRO A 152 -20.91 -16.69 -8.03
N ALA A 153 -22.03 -16.42 -8.71
CA ALA A 153 -22.12 -15.37 -9.72
C ALA A 153 -21.91 -13.97 -9.11
N VAL A 154 -22.61 -13.64 -8.03
CA VAL A 154 -22.50 -12.33 -7.36
C VAL A 154 -21.09 -12.12 -6.81
N THR A 155 -20.48 -13.14 -6.21
CA THR A 155 -19.12 -13.05 -5.67
C THR A 155 -18.07 -12.85 -6.77
N ALA A 156 -18.18 -13.60 -7.87
CA ALA A 156 -17.28 -13.44 -9.02
C ALA A 156 -17.46 -12.07 -9.70
N ILE A 157 -18.71 -11.61 -9.89
CA ILE A 157 -19.00 -10.29 -10.44
C ILE A 157 -18.44 -9.19 -9.52
N ALA A 158 -18.63 -9.30 -8.20
CA ALA A 158 -18.08 -8.33 -7.26
C ALA A 158 -16.55 -8.26 -7.35
N SER A 159 -15.86 -9.41 -7.45
CA SER A 159 -14.41 -9.45 -7.68
C SER A 159 -14.00 -8.71 -8.97
N VAL A 160 -14.74 -8.91 -10.07
CA VAL A 160 -14.53 -8.21 -11.35
C VAL A 160 -14.77 -6.70 -11.23
N VAL A 161 -15.82 -6.28 -10.52
CA VAL A 161 -16.11 -4.87 -10.27
C VAL A 161 -14.97 -4.21 -9.50
N PHE A 162 -14.47 -4.85 -8.43
CA PHE A 162 -13.39 -4.29 -7.61
C PHE A 162 -12.03 -4.25 -8.33
N VAL A 163 -11.70 -5.22 -9.18
CA VAL A 163 -10.49 -5.10 -10.04
C VAL A 163 -10.70 -4.01 -11.10
N GLY A 164 -11.89 -3.86 -11.65
CA GLY A 164 -12.24 -2.75 -12.55
C GLY A 164 -12.08 -1.38 -11.88
N LEU A 165 -12.55 -1.23 -10.64
CA LEU A 165 -12.34 -0.03 -9.82
C LEU A 165 -10.85 0.23 -9.58
N THR A 166 -10.07 -0.82 -9.28
CA THR A 166 -8.62 -0.73 -9.14
C THR A 166 -7.96 -0.20 -10.41
N THR A 167 -8.32 -0.75 -11.58
CA THR A 167 -7.80 -0.27 -12.87
C THR A 167 -8.21 1.17 -13.15
N GLY A 168 -9.45 1.55 -12.85
CA GLY A 168 -9.92 2.93 -12.97
C GLY A 168 -9.12 3.91 -12.09
N LEU A 169 -8.93 3.58 -10.82
CA LEU A 169 -8.13 4.36 -9.88
C LEU A 169 -6.67 4.49 -10.33
N LEU A 170 -6.08 3.42 -10.85
CA LEU A 170 -4.73 3.45 -11.40
C LEU A 170 -4.60 4.40 -12.60
N VAL A 171 -5.59 4.45 -13.49
CA VAL A 171 -5.59 5.40 -14.62
C VAL A 171 -5.77 6.84 -14.13
N LEU A 172 -6.61 7.06 -13.12
CA LEU A 172 -6.84 8.39 -12.51
C LEU A 172 -5.62 8.93 -11.76
N ASP A 173 -4.79 8.04 -11.21
CA ASP A 173 -3.55 8.39 -10.50
C ASP A 173 -2.43 8.87 -11.45
N LEU A 174 -2.51 8.54 -12.74
CA LEU A 174 -1.55 9.01 -13.73
C LEU A 174 -1.62 10.53 -13.92
N GLU A 175 -0.47 11.19 -14.05
CA GLU A 175 -0.41 12.60 -14.45
C GLU A 175 -0.99 12.84 -15.86
N LYS A 176 -0.83 11.85 -16.75
CA LYS A 176 -1.29 11.88 -18.15
C LYS A 176 -2.13 10.63 -18.46
N PRO A 177 -3.40 10.59 -18.04
CA PRO A 177 -4.25 9.42 -18.16
C PRO A 177 -4.42 8.96 -19.62
N GLU A 178 -4.35 9.86 -20.60
CA GLU A 178 -4.44 9.55 -22.02
C GLU A 178 -3.31 8.65 -22.54
N ARG A 179 -2.20 8.55 -21.80
CA ARG A 179 -1.03 7.74 -22.16
C ARG A 179 -1.02 6.36 -21.52
N PHE A 180 -2.05 5.99 -20.74
CA PHE A 180 -2.08 4.71 -20.03
C PHE A 180 -1.83 3.52 -20.96
N ILE A 181 -2.33 3.58 -22.21
CA ILE A 181 -2.17 2.52 -23.21
C ILE A 181 -0.71 2.18 -23.52
N TYR A 182 0.23 3.10 -23.29
CA TYR A 182 1.66 2.83 -23.47
C TYR A 182 2.20 1.80 -22.48
N ILE A 183 1.57 1.58 -21.33
CA ILE A 183 1.95 0.49 -20.43
C ILE A 183 1.75 -0.88 -21.11
N LEU A 184 0.77 -0.98 -22.02
CA LEU A 184 0.45 -2.19 -22.76
C LEU A 184 1.25 -2.30 -24.06
N LEU A 185 1.37 -1.18 -24.78
CA LEU A 185 2.02 -1.16 -26.10
C LEU A 185 3.55 -1.10 -26.02
N ARG A 186 4.11 -0.52 -24.94
CA ARG A 186 5.56 -0.32 -24.73
C ARG A 186 5.97 -0.59 -23.26
N PRO A 187 5.76 -1.81 -22.75
CA PRO A 187 6.07 -2.14 -21.36
C PRO A 187 7.57 -2.08 -21.07
N GLN A 188 7.95 -1.48 -19.95
CA GLN A 188 9.29 -1.59 -19.37
C GLN A 188 9.33 -2.75 -18.38
N TRP A 189 9.79 -3.92 -18.82
CA TRP A 189 9.72 -5.18 -18.07
C TRP A 189 10.54 -5.23 -16.77
N ARG A 190 11.44 -4.27 -16.53
CA ARG A 190 12.13 -4.12 -15.25
C ARG A 190 11.28 -3.42 -14.18
N SER A 191 10.24 -2.70 -14.57
CA SER A 191 9.34 -1.99 -13.65
C SER A 191 8.23 -2.92 -13.14
N TRP A 192 7.99 -2.90 -11.83
CA TRP A 192 6.86 -3.59 -11.22
C TRP A 192 5.51 -2.98 -11.59
N LEU A 193 5.47 -1.71 -12.02
CA LEU A 193 4.25 -1.08 -12.52
C LEU A 193 3.76 -1.76 -13.82
N ALA A 194 4.67 -2.04 -14.77
CA ALA A 194 4.32 -2.75 -16.00
C ALA A 194 3.95 -4.22 -15.74
N ARG A 195 4.67 -4.91 -14.83
CA ARG A 195 4.34 -6.29 -14.43
C ARG A 195 2.99 -6.37 -13.73
N GLY A 196 2.69 -5.41 -12.86
CA GLY A 196 1.40 -5.29 -12.17
C GLY A 196 0.23 -5.14 -13.14
N ALA A 197 0.40 -4.36 -14.22
CA ALA A 197 -0.62 -4.23 -15.26
C ALA A 197 -0.93 -5.57 -15.94
N VAL A 198 0.09 -6.37 -16.26
CA VAL A 198 -0.09 -7.72 -16.81
C VAL A 198 -0.84 -8.62 -15.81
N VAL A 199 -0.45 -8.61 -14.53
CA VAL A 199 -1.12 -9.36 -13.47
C VAL A 199 -2.60 -8.99 -13.35
N LEU A 200 -2.93 -7.69 -13.36
CA LEU A 200 -4.31 -7.20 -13.30
C LEU A 200 -5.12 -7.60 -14.53
N ILE A 201 -4.54 -7.56 -15.74
CA ILE A 201 -5.20 -8.00 -16.97
C ILE A 201 -5.47 -9.50 -16.93
N SER A 202 -4.47 -10.29 -16.53
CA SER A 202 -4.62 -11.75 -16.38
C SER A 202 -5.72 -12.07 -15.38
N PHE A 203 -5.72 -11.41 -14.22
CA PHE A 203 -6.77 -11.60 -13.21
C PHE A 203 -8.15 -11.20 -13.73
N SER A 204 -8.26 -10.01 -14.34
CA SER A 204 -9.52 -9.51 -14.89
C SER A 204 -10.08 -10.42 -15.97
N THR A 205 -9.21 -11.04 -16.78
CA THR A 205 -9.62 -12.01 -17.80
C THR A 205 -10.14 -13.29 -17.16
N VAL A 206 -9.39 -13.87 -16.22
CA VAL A 206 -9.77 -15.12 -15.54
C VAL A 206 -11.06 -14.93 -14.73
N ALA A 207 -11.10 -13.90 -13.88
CA ALA A 207 -12.26 -13.57 -13.06
C ALA A 207 -13.46 -13.12 -13.92
N GLY A 208 -13.23 -12.38 -15.01
CA GLY A 208 -14.26 -11.92 -15.94
C GLY A 208 -14.95 -13.07 -16.67
N VAL A 209 -14.16 -14.01 -17.21
CA VAL A 209 -14.70 -15.21 -17.85
C VAL A 209 -15.43 -16.07 -16.83
N TRP A 210 -14.87 -16.27 -15.63
CA TRP A 210 -15.55 -17.03 -14.58
C TRP A 210 -16.88 -16.39 -14.15
N ALA A 211 -16.89 -15.07 -13.91
CA ALA A 211 -18.09 -14.33 -13.54
C ALA A 211 -19.18 -14.41 -14.61
N LEU A 212 -18.81 -14.30 -15.89
CA LEU A 212 -19.75 -14.45 -17.01
C LEU A 212 -20.36 -15.86 -17.03
N LEU A 213 -19.54 -16.90 -16.87
CA LEU A 213 -20.03 -18.28 -16.91
C LEU A 213 -20.95 -18.60 -15.73
N GLU A 214 -20.59 -18.21 -14.50
CA GLU A 214 -21.47 -18.40 -13.33
C GLU A 214 -22.76 -17.58 -13.45
N LEU A 215 -22.72 -16.39 -14.05
CA LEU A 215 -23.92 -15.60 -14.33
C LEU A 215 -24.86 -16.32 -15.33
N LEU A 216 -24.32 -16.91 -16.40
CA LEU A 216 -25.13 -17.67 -17.36
C LEU A 216 -25.80 -18.89 -16.72
N ILE A 217 -25.13 -19.53 -15.75
CA ILE A 217 -25.70 -20.64 -14.98
C ILE A 217 -26.80 -20.12 -14.03
N ALA A 218 -26.54 -19.03 -13.30
CA ALA A 218 -27.52 -18.43 -12.41
C ALA A 218 -28.79 -17.95 -13.15
N LEU A 219 -28.65 -17.51 -14.40
CA LEU A 219 -29.75 -17.14 -15.28
C LEU A 219 -30.45 -18.34 -15.95
N GLY A 220 -29.96 -19.56 -15.76
CA GLY A 220 -30.50 -20.78 -16.37
C GLY A 220 -30.26 -20.91 -17.88
N VAL A 221 -29.36 -20.08 -18.45
CA VAL A 221 -28.99 -20.13 -19.88
C VAL A 221 -28.04 -21.30 -20.16
N MET A 222 -27.21 -21.65 -19.17
CA MET A 222 -26.24 -22.75 -19.26
C MET A 222 -26.51 -23.78 -18.16
N GLY A 223 -26.40 -25.07 -18.50
CA GLY A 223 -26.50 -26.15 -17.52
C GLY A 223 -25.21 -26.34 -16.72
N ASP A 224 -25.35 -26.71 -15.44
CA ASP A 224 -24.24 -26.85 -14.48
C ASP A 224 -23.19 -27.92 -14.89
N GLY A 225 -23.60 -28.90 -15.71
CA GLY A 225 -22.76 -30.03 -16.10
C GLY A 225 -21.47 -29.65 -16.83
N ALA A 226 -21.49 -28.62 -17.68
CA ALA A 226 -20.30 -28.15 -18.40
C ALA A 226 -19.27 -27.47 -17.47
N MET A 227 -19.74 -26.97 -16.33
CA MET A 227 -18.96 -26.16 -15.40
C MET A 227 -18.20 -27.01 -14.38
N SER A 228 -18.65 -28.26 -14.16
CA SER A 228 -18.01 -29.24 -13.26
C SER A 228 -16.52 -29.44 -13.52
N THR A 229 -16.10 -29.43 -14.80
CA THR A 229 -14.70 -29.59 -15.20
C THR A 229 -13.94 -28.25 -15.24
N LEU A 230 -14.64 -27.15 -15.53
CA LEU A 230 -14.03 -25.83 -15.68
C LEU A 230 -13.74 -25.14 -14.34
N ARG A 231 -14.62 -25.28 -13.35
CA ARG A 231 -14.49 -24.66 -12.03
C ARG A 231 -13.15 -24.94 -11.35
N PRO A 232 -12.68 -26.20 -11.24
CA PRO A 232 -11.36 -26.48 -10.68
C PRO A 232 -10.24 -25.79 -11.45
N ILE A 233 -10.32 -25.75 -12.79
CA ILE A 233 -9.30 -25.11 -13.64
C ILE A 233 -9.25 -23.60 -13.36
N PHE A 234 -10.40 -22.93 -13.29
CA PHE A 234 -10.47 -21.50 -12.94
C PHE A 234 -9.92 -21.23 -11.54
N LEU A 235 -10.21 -22.09 -10.56
CA LEU A 235 -9.69 -21.96 -9.20
C LEU A 235 -8.17 -22.14 -9.16
N TYR A 236 -7.64 -23.22 -9.74
CA TYR A 236 -6.19 -23.50 -9.72
C TYR A 236 -5.38 -22.52 -10.57
N ALA A 237 -5.91 -22.06 -11.70
CA ALA A 237 -5.23 -21.06 -12.53
C ALA A 237 -5.38 -19.64 -11.94
N GLY A 238 -6.55 -19.31 -11.40
CA GLY A 238 -6.86 -17.99 -10.88
C GLY A 238 -6.27 -17.70 -9.51
N ALA A 239 -6.14 -18.70 -8.62
CA ALA A 239 -5.60 -18.48 -7.27
C ALA A 239 -4.16 -17.92 -7.28
N PRO A 240 -3.18 -18.46 -8.04
CA PRO A 240 -1.85 -17.86 -8.14
C PRO A 240 -1.88 -16.42 -8.67
N VAL A 241 -2.76 -16.15 -9.64
CA VAL A 241 -2.91 -14.81 -10.22
C VAL A 241 -3.53 -13.84 -9.20
N ALA A 242 -4.52 -14.27 -8.43
CA ALA A 242 -5.14 -13.48 -7.36
C ALA A 242 -4.14 -13.19 -6.22
N ILE A 243 -3.33 -14.17 -5.83
CA ILE A 243 -2.22 -13.97 -4.88
C ILE A 243 -1.26 -12.91 -5.44
N MET A 244 -0.90 -12.99 -6.72
CA MET A 244 -0.05 -11.98 -7.34
C MET A 244 -0.71 -10.60 -7.37
N VAL A 245 -2.04 -10.48 -7.58
CA VAL A 245 -2.78 -9.20 -7.46
C VAL A 245 -2.67 -8.61 -6.04
N ALA A 246 -2.77 -9.45 -5.01
CA ALA A 246 -2.59 -9.02 -3.63
C ALA A 246 -1.14 -8.53 -3.39
N VAL A 247 -0.15 -9.28 -3.85
CA VAL A 247 1.26 -9.07 -3.46
C VAL A 247 2.03 -8.08 -4.33
N TYR A 248 1.71 -7.92 -5.63
CA TYR A 248 2.62 -7.22 -6.55
C TYR A 248 3.00 -5.80 -6.13
N THR A 249 2.11 -5.13 -5.38
CA THR A 249 2.34 -3.76 -4.92
C THR A 249 3.41 -3.67 -3.85
N ALA A 250 3.65 -4.72 -3.05
CA ALA A 250 4.80 -4.76 -2.15
C ALA A 250 6.12 -4.66 -2.92
N PHE A 251 6.22 -5.30 -4.09
CA PHE A 251 7.40 -5.19 -4.92
C PHE A 251 7.51 -3.83 -5.64
N LEU A 252 6.39 -3.20 -5.96
CA LEU A 252 6.36 -1.81 -6.46
C LEU A 252 6.89 -0.86 -5.38
N PHE A 253 6.44 -1.02 -4.14
CA PHE A 253 6.92 -0.27 -2.98
C PHE A 253 8.41 -0.51 -2.72
N ALA A 254 8.88 -1.76 -2.81
CA ALA A 254 10.30 -2.07 -2.65
C ALA A 254 11.22 -1.41 -3.70
N GLN A 255 10.70 -1.12 -4.91
CA GLN A 255 11.43 -0.40 -5.96
C GLN A 255 11.61 1.11 -5.67
N ALA A 256 10.85 1.67 -4.74
CA ALA A 256 10.99 3.06 -4.34
C ALA A 256 12.11 3.22 -3.28
N GLU A 257 13.36 3.03 -3.71
CA GLU A 257 14.59 3.03 -2.87
C GLU A 257 14.77 4.26 -1.97
N GLY A 258 14.05 5.35 -2.23
CA GLY A 258 14.08 6.53 -1.36
C GLY A 258 13.28 6.36 -0.05
N ARG A 259 12.41 5.35 0.06
CA ARG A 259 11.42 5.22 1.14
C ARG A 259 11.60 3.91 1.90
N ASP A 260 12.50 3.94 2.86
CA ASP A 260 12.99 2.76 3.57
C ASP A 260 11.87 1.92 4.25
N LEU A 261 10.79 2.54 4.75
CA LEU A 261 9.66 1.79 5.37
C LEU A 261 9.00 0.83 4.38
N TRP A 262 8.87 1.24 3.12
CA TRP A 262 8.23 0.47 2.05
C TRP A 262 9.04 -0.74 1.59
N GLN A 263 10.31 -0.83 1.97
CA GLN A 263 11.20 -1.94 1.62
C GLN A 263 11.12 -3.09 2.63
N SER A 264 10.17 -3.05 3.57
CA SER A 264 9.94 -4.13 4.54
C SER A 264 9.72 -5.48 3.83
N PRO A 265 10.49 -6.52 4.17
CA PRO A 265 10.30 -7.86 3.59
C PRO A 265 9.01 -8.55 4.04
N LEU A 266 8.33 -8.03 5.07
CA LEU A 266 7.05 -8.53 5.56
C LEU A 266 5.85 -8.01 4.76
N LEU A 267 6.02 -6.92 4.00
CA LEU A 267 4.93 -6.26 3.27
C LEU A 267 4.17 -7.19 2.30
N PRO A 268 4.84 -8.09 1.54
CA PRO A 268 4.13 -9.10 0.74
C PRO A 268 3.15 -9.96 1.53
N ILE A 269 3.54 -10.38 2.74
CA ILE A 269 2.73 -11.24 3.62
C ILE A 269 1.58 -10.42 4.18
N HIS A 270 1.86 -9.19 4.62
CA HIS A 270 0.85 -8.29 5.16
C HIS A 270 -0.26 -8.01 4.13
N LEU A 271 0.10 -7.71 2.88
CA LEU A 271 -0.89 -7.49 1.81
C LEU A 271 -1.74 -8.73 1.48
N ILE A 272 -1.23 -9.95 1.66
CA ILE A 272 -2.04 -11.18 1.52
C ILE A 272 -3.05 -11.26 2.66
N VAL A 273 -2.61 -11.04 3.90
CA VAL A 273 -3.48 -11.06 5.08
C VAL A 273 -4.60 -10.02 4.93
N GLN A 274 -4.24 -8.79 4.54
CA GLN A 274 -5.19 -7.71 4.30
C GLN A 274 -6.15 -8.03 3.15
N ALA A 275 -5.68 -8.65 2.06
CA ALA A 275 -6.55 -9.08 0.97
C ALA A 275 -7.56 -10.14 1.43
N LEU A 276 -7.14 -11.15 2.19
CA LEU A 276 -8.05 -12.16 2.74
C LEU A 276 -9.05 -11.53 3.72
N MET A 277 -8.59 -10.65 4.61
CA MET A 277 -9.44 -9.91 5.54
C MET A 277 -10.49 -9.07 4.80
N ALA A 278 -10.07 -8.29 3.79
CA ALA A 278 -10.96 -7.47 2.98
C ALA A 278 -11.94 -8.32 2.15
N GLY A 279 -11.49 -9.48 1.66
CA GLY A 279 -12.34 -10.47 0.99
C GLY A 279 -13.43 -11.02 1.91
N ALA A 280 -13.09 -11.38 3.15
CA ALA A 280 -14.05 -11.89 4.13
C ALA A 280 -15.08 -10.81 4.51
N ALA A 281 -14.60 -9.58 4.73
CA ALA A 281 -15.44 -8.42 4.98
C ALA A 281 -16.43 -8.14 3.84
N ALA A 282 -15.95 -8.14 2.59
CA ALA A 282 -16.80 -7.91 1.42
C ALA A 282 -17.81 -9.04 1.21
N LEU A 283 -17.41 -10.30 1.49
CA LEU A 283 -18.29 -11.45 1.39
C LEU A 283 -19.43 -11.39 2.42
N LEU A 284 -19.18 -10.97 3.65
CA LEU A 284 -20.22 -10.78 4.67
C LEU A 284 -21.25 -9.71 4.26
N ILE A 285 -20.82 -8.68 3.53
CA ILE A 285 -21.73 -7.68 2.97
C ILE A 285 -22.60 -8.31 1.87
N ILE A 286 -22.01 -9.14 0.99
CA ILE A 286 -22.77 -9.86 -0.06
C ILE A 286 -23.80 -10.81 0.55
N LEU A 287 -23.42 -11.53 1.60
CA LEU A 287 -24.26 -12.51 2.30
C LEU A 287 -25.48 -11.90 3.00
N LEU A 288 -25.48 -10.57 3.23
CA LEU A 288 -26.69 -9.87 3.67
C LEU A 288 -27.80 -9.91 2.61
N PHE A 289 -27.43 -9.92 1.33
CA PHE A 289 -28.36 -9.88 0.19
C PHE A 289 -28.58 -11.25 -0.47
N VAL A 290 -27.57 -12.14 -0.38
CA VAL A 290 -27.64 -13.51 -0.88
C VAL A 290 -27.32 -14.46 0.29
N PRO A 291 -28.29 -14.73 1.18
CA PRO A 291 -28.03 -15.46 2.40
C PRO A 291 -27.59 -16.91 2.14
N ASP A 292 -26.51 -17.31 2.80
CA ASP A 292 -26.03 -18.69 2.87
C ASP A 292 -25.37 -18.90 4.24
N GLU A 293 -25.94 -19.78 5.07
CA GLU A 293 -25.52 -19.96 6.46
C GLU A 293 -24.12 -20.56 6.59
N ALA A 294 -23.78 -21.53 5.72
CA ALA A 294 -22.48 -22.19 5.74
C ALA A 294 -21.37 -21.20 5.36
N MET A 295 -21.60 -20.41 4.31
CA MET A 295 -20.68 -19.39 3.84
C MET A 295 -20.59 -18.22 4.82
N SER A 296 -21.68 -17.85 5.49
CA SER A 296 -21.66 -16.84 6.57
C SER A 296 -20.78 -17.27 7.73
N SER A 297 -20.92 -18.51 8.21
CA SER A 297 -20.07 -19.04 9.28
C SER A 297 -18.59 -19.10 8.88
N TYR A 298 -18.31 -19.53 7.65
CA TYR A 298 -16.97 -19.53 7.09
C TYR A 298 -16.38 -18.11 7.00
N ALA A 299 -17.13 -17.15 6.44
CA ALA A 299 -16.68 -15.78 6.25
C ALA A 299 -16.46 -15.04 7.59
N VAL A 300 -17.31 -15.26 8.59
CA VAL A 300 -17.10 -14.73 9.95
C VAL A 300 -15.81 -15.29 10.54
N THR A 301 -15.59 -16.61 10.42
CA THR A 301 -14.36 -17.25 10.92
C THR A 301 -13.12 -16.71 10.21
N ALA A 302 -13.17 -16.59 8.89
CA ALA A 302 -12.09 -16.04 8.08
C ALA A 302 -11.80 -14.57 8.44
N LEU A 303 -12.85 -13.77 8.68
CA LEU A 303 -12.69 -12.37 9.10
C LEU A 303 -12.04 -12.28 10.49
N VAL A 304 -12.51 -13.06 11.48
CA VAL A 304 -11.92 -13.04 12.84
C VAL A 304 -10.46 -13.46 12.81
N ILE A 305 -10.11 -14.53 12.08
CA ILE A 305 -8.73 -14.97 11.92
C ILE A 305 -7.92 -13.89 11.20
N GLY A 306 -8.46 -13.32 10.11
CA GLY A 306 -7.83 -12.23 9.36
C GLY A 306 -7.49 -11.04 10.23
N LEU A 307 -8.45 -10.56 11.03
CA LEU A 307 -8.26 -9.43 11.97
C LEU A 307 -7.19 -9.73 13.03
N ILE A 308 -7.18 -10.94 13.60
CA ILE A 308 -6.17 -11.32 14.60
C ILE A 308 -4.77 -11.41 13.98
N VAL A 309 -4.67 -12.03 12.80
CA VAL A 309 -3.39 -12.18 12.09
C VAL A 309 -2.88 -10.82 11.60
N ASP A 310 -3.76 -9.93 11.12
CA ASP A 310 -3.40 -8.58 10.70
C ASP A 310 -2.87 -7.75 11.86
N LEU A 311 -3.54 -7.78 13.01
CA LEU A 311 -3.04 -7.17 14.25
C LEU A 311 -1.68 -7.74 14.66
N PHE A 312 -1.51 -9.06 14.58
CA PHE A 312 -0.23 -9.70 14.89
C PHE A 312 0.87 -9.20 13.96
N VAL A 313 0.65 -9.21 12.63
CA VAL A 313 1.64 -8.74 11.65
C VAL A 313 1.95 -7.25 11.82
N THR A 314 0.92 -6.43 12.06
CA THR A 314 1.08 -4.99 12.28
C THR A 314 1.88 -4.70 13.55
N PHE A 315 1.48 -5.23 14.71
CA PHE A 315 2.09 -4.87 15.99
C PHE A 315 3.39 -5.61 16.29
N LEU A 316 3.53 -6.89 15.93
CA LEU A 316 4.73 -7.68 16.22
C LEU A 316 5.71 -7.70 15.04
N GLY A 317 5.22 -7.47 13.82
CA GLY A 317 6.06 -7.40 12.62
C GLY A 317 6.51 -5.98 12.30
N GLU A 318 5.59 -5.13 11.85
CA GLU A 318 5.93 -3.82 11.27
C GLU A 318 6.27 -2.75 12.30
N PHE A 319 5.48 -2.60 13.36
CA PHE A 319 5.67 -1.52 14.34
C PHE A 319 6.35 -1.97 15.64
N GLY A 320 6.46 -3.28 15.89
CA GLY A 320 7.12 -3.84 17.08
C GLY A 320 8.61 -4.08 16.91
N MET A 321 9.09 -4.22 15.67
CA MET A 321 10.49 -4.48 15.39
C MET A 321 11.30 -3.18 15.25
N PRO A 322 12.55 -3.13 15.75
CA PRO A 322 13.46 -2.02 15.48
C PRO A 322 13.66 -1.85 13.97
N HIS A 323 13.58 -0.61 13.49
CA HIS A 323 13.77 -0.31 12.08
C HIS A 323 15.26 -0.12 11.78
N ALA A 324 15.72 -0.63 10.64
CA ALA A 324 17.14 -0.60 10.27
C ALA A 324 17.67 0.80 9.96
N SER A 325 16.80 1.74 9.55
CA SER A 325 17.17 3.12 9.24
C SER A 325 16.37 4.15 10.04
N GLU A 326 16.96 5.32 10.25
CA GLU A 326 16.32 6.45 10.94
C GLU A 326 15.07 6.94 10.20
N VAL A 327 15.09 6.89 8.86
CA VAL A 327 14.01 7.38 8.00
C VAL A 327 12.79 6.47 8.14
N ALA A 328 13.02 5.15 8.19
CA ALA A 328 11.96 4.18 8.42
C ALA A 328 11.40 4.29 9.85
N ALA A 329 12.28 4.44 10.85
CA ALA A 329 11.87 4.63 12.25
C ALA A 329 11.02 5.90 12.43
N ARG A 330 11.41 7.00 11.77
CA ARG A 330 10.66 8.26 11.80
C ARG A 330 9.29 8.11 11.12
N ALA A 331 9.20 7.38 10.01
CA ALA A 331 7.92 7.12 9.34
C ALA A 331 6.96 6.32 10.23
N ALA A 332 7.48 5.27 10.86
CA ALA A 332 6.71 4.45 11.79
C ALA A 332 6.25 5.26 13.03
N HIS A 333 7.09 6.17 13.53
CA HIS A 333 6.71 7.09 14.58
C HIS A 333 5.63 8.07 14.12
N ASP A 334 5.72 8.62 12.91
CA ASP A 334 4.72 9.56 12.39
C ASP A 334 3.34 8.90 12.17
N ILE A 335 3.32 7.59 11.86
CA ILE A 335 2.11 6.75 11.80
C ILE A 335 1.53 6.51 13.20
N SER A 336 2.36 6.08 14.17
CA SER A 336 1.89 5.63 15.48
C SER A 336 1.64 6.77 16.47
N HIS A 337 2.44 7.83 16.45
CA HIS A 337 2.43 8.90 17.46
C HIS A 337 2.40 10.31 16.86
N GLY A 338 2.75 10.47 15.58
CA GLY A 338 2.78 11.76 14.88
C GLY A 338 1.47 12.13 14.18
N HIS A 339 1.59 12.75 13.00
CA HIS A 339 0.48 13.33 12.24
C HIS A 339 -0.62 12.31 11.91
N TYR A 340 -0.24 11.06 11.65
CA TYR A 340 -1.16 10.01 11.19
C TYR A 340 -1.73 9.14 12.32
N ARG A 341 -1.44 9.45 13.60
CA ARG A 341 -1.86 8.65 14.77
C ARG A 341 -3.36 8.37 14.83
N ASN A 342 -4.21 9.30 14.40
CA ASN A 342 -5.66 9.13 14.42
C ASN A 342 -6.12 8.12 13.36
N HIS A 343 -5.46 8.10 12.19
CA HIS A 343 -5.73 7.12 11.14
C HIS A 343 -5.33 5.72 11.61
N PHE A 344 -4.21 5.61 12.33
CA PHE A 344 -3.72 4.33 12.85
C PHE A 344 -4.54 3.83 14.06
N TRP A 345 -4.58 4.57 15.17
CA TRP A 345 -5.20 4.10 16.42
C TRP A 345 -6.73 4.11 16.40
N PHE A 346 -7.33 5.23 15.98
CA PHE A 346 -8.79 5.33 15.97
C PHE A 346 -9.38 4.67 14.72
N GLY A 347 -8.78 4.94 13.56
CA GLY A 347 -9.22 4.40 12.28
C GLY A 347 -8.96 2.91 12.12
N SER A 348 -7.71 2.51 11.94
CA SER A 348 -7.36 1.11 11.68
C SER A 348 -7.63 0.21 12.89
N PHE A 349 -7.08 0.54 14.06
CA PHE A 349 -7.18 -0.32 15.23
C PHE A 349 -8.58 -0.29 15.88
N GLY A 350 -9.11 0.90 16.17
CA GLY A 350 -10.43 1.05 16.77
C GLY A 350 -11.57 0.61 15.84
N ILE A 351 -11.73 1.32 14.72
CA ILE A 351 -12.84 1.09 13.78
C ILE A 351 -12.60 -0.15 12.91
N GLY A 352 -11.37 -0.40 12.45
CA GLY A 352 -11.08 -1.52 11.54
C GLY A 352 -10.99 -2.89 12.20
N HIS A 353 -10.67 -2.94 13.50
CA HIS A 353 -10.42 -4.20 14.21
C HIS A 353 -11.28 -4.41 15.44
N LEU A 354 -11.12 -3.57 16.47
CA LEU A 354 -11.79 -3.79 17.76
C LEU A 354 -13.31 -3.74 17.64
N LEU A 355 -13.84 -2.76 16.90
CA LEU A 355 -15.27 -2.60 16.74
C LEU A 355 -15.90 -3.77 15.93
N PRO A 356 -15.35 -4.20 14.77
CA PRO A 356 -15.78 -5.42 14.07
C PRO A 356 -15.79 -6.66 14.95
N LEU A 357 -14.72 -6.91 15.72
CA LEU A 357 -14.66 -8.05 16.65
C LEU A 357 -15.77 -7.97 17.72
N ALA A 358 -16.00 -6.78 18.27
CA ALA A 358 -17.08 -6.56 19.24
C ALA A 358 -18.47 -6.78 18.63
N LEU A 359 -18.70 -6.33 17.39
CA LEU A 359 -19.96 -6.54 16.67
C LEU A 359 -20.21 -8.02 16.36
N LEU A 360 -19.18 -8.76 15.94
CA LEU A 360 -19.28 -10.20 15.71
C LEU A 360 -19.55 -10.96 17.01
N LEU A 361 -18.90 -10.58 18.12
CA LEU A 361 -19.18 -11.13 19.45
C LEU A 361 -20.62 -10.82 19.88
N LEU A 362 -21.09 -9.59 19.70
CA LEU A 362 -22.48 -9.22 20.00
C LEU A 362 -23.47 -10.04 19.17
N GLY A 363 -23.14 -10.33 17.91
CA GLY A 363 -23.94 -11.16 17.02
C GLY A 363 -24.08 -12.62 17.49
N THR A 364 -23.12 -13.16 18.26
CA THR A 364 -23.27 -14.51 18.85
C THR A 364 -24.18 -14.49 20.08
N LEU A 365 -24.27 -13.36 20.78
CA LEU A 365 -25.09 -13.17 21.98
C LEU A 365 -26.56 -12.85 21.64
N LEU A 366 -26.80 -12.14 20.54
CA LEU A 366 -28.12 -11.71 20.09
C LEU A 366 -28.66 -12.61 18.97
N SER A 367 -29.65 -13.45 19.28
CA SER A 367 -30.28 -14.34 18.31
C SER A 367 -30.85 -13.57 17.11
N GLY A 368 -30.49 -13.99 15.90
CA GLY A 368 -30.97 -13.40 14.64
C GLY A 368 -30.28 -12.09 14.22
N ALA A 369 -29.37 -11.54 15.02
CA ALA A 369 -28.67 -10.29 14.70
C ALA A 369 -27.32 -10.49 13.96
N MET A 370 -26.85 -11.73 13.80
CA MET A 370 -25.52 -12.01 13.25
C MET A 370 -25.31 -11.45 11.84
N ALA A 371 -26.22 -11.71 10.90
CA ALA A 371 -26.08 -11.27 9.51
C ALA A 371 -25.91 -9.75 9.35
N PRO A 372 -26.79 -8.88 9.89
CA PRO A 372 -26.61 -7.44 9.78
C PRO A 372 -25.38 -6.93 10.55
N LEU A 373 -25.09 -7.48 11.73
CA LEU A 373 -23.90 -7.07 12.50
C LEU A 373 -22.60 -7.46 11.79
N ALA A 374 -22.56 -8.63 11.15
CA ALA A 374 -21.41 -9.09 10.39
C ALA A 374 -21.18 -8.26 9.11
N ALA A 375 -22.25 -7.83 8.43
CA ALA A 375 -22.15 -6.93 7.29
C ALA A 375 -21.62 -5.53 7.72
N VAL A 376 -22.11 -4.99 8.84
CA VAL A 376 -21.59 -3.74 9.40
C VAL A 376 -20.13 -3.90 9.85
N ALA A 377 -19.77 -5.02 10.48
CA ALA A 377 -18.40 -5.33 10.82
C ALA A 377 -17.50 -5.35 9.57
N GLY A 378 -17.95 -5.97 8.47
CA GLY A 378 -17.24 -5.95 7.19
C GLY A 378 -17.01 -4.55 6.63
N LEU A 379 -18.03 -3.68 6.65
CA LEU A 379 -17.90 -2.28 6.20
C LEU A 379 -16.85 -1.51 7.03
N LEU A 380 -16.89 -1.68 8.36
CA LEU A 380 -15.96 -1.01 9.27
C LEU A 380 -14.53 -1.54 9.10
N THR A 381 -14.33 -2.84 8.87
CA THR A 381 -13.03 -3.41 8.54
C THR A 381 -12.45 -2.83 7.26
N ILE A 382 -13.25 -2.72 6.19
CA ILE A 382 -12.79 -2.12 4.92
C ILE A 382 -12.45 -0.64 5.10
N ALA A 383 -13.26 0.11 5.86
CA ALA A 383 -12.99 1.52 6.15
C ALA A 383 -11.72 1.70 6.99
N GLY A 384 -11.52 0.86 8.02
CA GLY A 384 -10.31 0.88 8.84
C GLY A 384 -9.06 0.49 8.05
N LEU A 385 -9.15 -0.50 7.15
CA LEU A 385 -8.06 -0.86 6.25
C LEU A 385 -7.67 0.31 5.34
N TYR A 386 -8.63 1.06 4.79
CA TYR A 386 -8.32 2.26 4.01
C TYR A 386 -7.55 3.31 4.84
N LEU A 387 -7.94 3.54 6.09
CA LEU A 387 -7.26 4.48 6.97
C LEU A 387 -5.84 4.02 7.32
N TYR A 388 -5.64 2.71 7.49
CA TYR A 388 -4.30 2.12 7.62
C TYR A 388 -3.44 2.40 6.39
N GLU A 389 -3.94 2.03 5.22
CA GLU A 389 -3.21 2.18 3.94
C GLU A 389 -2.91 3.64 3.64
N TYR A 390 -3.82 4.56 4.01
CA TYR A 390 -3.59 5.99 3.90
C TYR A 390 -2.41 6.44 4.76
N ALA A 391 -2.35 6.05 6.02
CA ALA A 391 -1.22 6.37 6.89
C ALA A 391 0.09 5.73 6.38
N PHE A 392 0.05 4.46 5.98
CA PHE A 392 1.21 3.69 5.52
C PHE A 392 1.82 4.24 4.22
N VAL A 393 0.98 4.71 3.30
CA VAL A 393 1.44 5.30 2.03
C VAL A 393 1.86 6.77 2.22
N MET A 394 1.18 7.54 3.05
CA MET A 394 1.47 8.98 3.12
C MET A 394 2.66 9.31 4.02
N ALA A 395 2.80 8.67 5.18
CA ALA A 395 3.82 9.03 6.16
C ALA A 395 5.27 8.91 5.62
N PRO A 396 5.67 7.82 4.93
CA PRO A 396 7.02 7.73 4.38
C PRO A 396 7.31 8.81 3.35
N GLN A 397 6.28 9.28 2.62
CA GLN A 397 6.42 10.30 1.58
C GLN A 397 6.63 11.70 2.13
N GLU A 398 6.43 11.95 3.42
CA GLU A 398 6.61 13.26 4.05
C GLU A 398 8.01 13.44 4.64
N ILE A 399 8.80 12.37 4.75
CA ILE A 399 10.16 12.45 5.30
C ILE A 399 11.14 12.86 4.20
N GLN A 400 12.19 13.61 4.51
CA GLN A 400 13.22 13.91 3.51
C GLN A 400 14.02 12.64 3.16
N ASN A 401 14.31 12.44 1.87
CA ASN A 401 15.07 11.29 1.41
C ASN A 401 16.58 11.54 1.36
N SER A 402 16.99 12.81 1.34
CA SER A 402 18.36 13.26 1.11
C SER A 402 18.57 14.69 1.55
#